data_AF-A0A1M7PP95-F1
#
_entry.id   AF-A0A1M7PP95-F1
#
_cell.length_a   1.000
_cell.length_b   1.000
_cell.length_c   1.000
_cell.angle_alpha   90.00
_cell.angle_beta   90.00
_cell.angle_gamma   90.00
#
_symmetry.space_group_name_H-M   'P 1'
#
loop_
_entity.id
_entity.type
_entity.pdbx_description
1 polymer ?
#
loop_
_entity_poly.entity_id
_entity_poly.type
_entity_poly.pdbx_seq_one_letter_code
_entity_poly.pdbx_strand_id
1 'polypeptide(L)'
;MGLAQLSVGGEPTSAALVREDRILDLSGWPELDHPHSSADLLARWDDVQATLDALADDEAAGWKPLAGFQVHRPVDPRQVFQCGATYRTHVIDLAVAHHDGRDGRTVEQVRADAAAQMDDRRRHAPYVFVGLPSAISGPFDDVILPADG
;
A
#
# COMPACT_ATOMS: atom_id res chain seq x y z
N MET A 1 -4.67 -0.31 -14.79
CA MET A 1 -4.53 -1.71 -14.34
C MET A 1 -3.83 -1.73 -12.99
N GLY A 2 -4.17 -2.68 -12.12
CA GLY A 2 -3.43 -2.99 -10.90
C GLY A 2 -3.12 -4.48 -10.79
N LEU A 3 -2.25 -4.84 -9.86
CA LEU A 3 -2.01 -6.23 -9.43
C LEU A 3 -2.73 -6.48 -8.12
N ALA A 4 -3.34 -7.67 -7.99
CA ALA A 4 -3.98 -8.10 -6.76
C ALA A 4 -3.66 -9.57 -6.46
N GLN A 5 -3.85 -9.92 -5.19
CA GLN A 5 -3.87 -11.31 -4.75
C GLN A 5 -5.32 -11.67 -4.40
N LEU A 6 -5.84 -12.72 -5.03
CA LEU A 6 -7.25 -13.08 -4.96
C LEU A 6 -7.43 -14.55 -4.57
N SER A 7 -8.60 -14.91 -4.04
CA SER A 7 -9.06 -16.29 -3.96
C SER A 7 -10.56 -16.39 -4.27
N VAL A 8 -11.05 -17.59 -4.57
CA VAL A 8 -12.47 -17.87 -4.79
C VAL A 8 -12.86 -19.14 -4.03
N GLY A 9 -14.01 -19.13 -3.34
CA GLY A 9 -14.56 -20.35 -2.72
C GLY A 9 -13.65 -21.08 -1.72
N GLY A 10 -12.69 -20.40 -1.09
CA GLY A 10 -11.71 -21.02 -0.18
C GLY A 10 -10.54 -21.71 -0.87
N GLU A 11 -10.39 -21.57 -2.19
CA GLU A 11 -9.21 -22.00 -2.93
C GLU A 11 -7.95 -21.24 -2.51
N PRO A 12 -6.75 -21.77 -2.81
CA PRO A 12 -5.49 -21.05 -2.62
C PRO A 12 -5.51 -19.67 -3.30
N THR A 13 -4.71 -18.74 -2.78
CA THR A 13 -4.57 -17.43 -3.42
C THR A 13 -3.83 -17.54 -4.75
N SER A 14 -4.17 -16.68 -5.71
CA SER A 14 -3.42 -16.48 -6.95
C SER A 14 -3.19 -15.00 -7.23
N ALA A 15 -2.15 -14.72 -8.02
CA ALA A 15 -1.93 -13.39 -8.57
C ALA A 15 -2.92 -13.09 -9.70
N ALA A 16 -3.39 -11.86 -9.79
CA ALA A 16 -4.30 -11.41 -10.83
C ALA A 16 -3.99 -9.98 -11.30
N LEU A 17 -4.24 -9.71 -12.58
CA LEU A 17 -4.41 -8.33 -13.05
C LEU A 17 -5.83 -7.88 -12.72
N VAL A 18 -5.98 -6.61 -12.37
CA VAL A 18 -7.27 -5.97 -12.08
C VAL A 18 -7.43 -4.74 -12.94
N ARG A 19 -8.60 -4.61 -13.56
CA ARG A 19 -8.99 -3.44 -14.34
C ARG A 19 -10.47 -3.19 -14.13
N GLU A 20 -10.79 -2.06 -13.53
CA GLU A 20 -12.16 -1.72 -13.11
C GLU A 20 -12.73 -2.81 -12.20
N ASP A 21 -13.84 -3.43 -12.58
CA ASP A 21 -14.52 -4.52 -11.87
C ASP A 21 -14.19 -5.90 -12.47
N ARG A 22 -13.09 -6.02 -13.21
CA ARG A 22 -12.66 -7.26 -13.86
C ARG A 22 -11.28 -7.70 -13.40
N ILE A 23 -11.09 -9.02 -13.41
CA ILE A 23 -9.84 -9.69 -13.05
C ILE A 23 -9.39 -10.62 -14.16
N LEU A 24 -8.08 -10.76 -14.30
CA LEU A 24 -7.45 -11.80 -15.10
C LEU A 24 -6.56 -12.62 -14.18
N ASP A 25 -6.92 -13.90 -13.99
CA ASP A 25 -6.14 -14.85 -13.21
C ASP A 25 -4.82 -15.17 -13.92
N LEU A 26 -3.70 -14.94 -13.24
CA LEU A 26 -2.37 -15.12 -13.80
C LEU A 26 -1.80 -16.51 -13.57
N SER A 27 -2.40 -17.32 -12.70
CA SER A 27 -1.88 -18.66 -12.34
C SER A 27 -1.80 -19.62 -13.54
N GLY A 28 -2.64 -19.40 -14.55
CA GLY A 28 -2.70 -20.21 -15.77
C GLY A 28 -1.66 -19.88 -16.83
N TRP A 29 -0.82 -18.85 -16.66
CA TRP A 29 0.04 -18.32 -17.72
C TRP A 29 1.49 -18.83 -17.57
N PRO A 30 1.97 -19.72 -18.45
CA PRO A 30 3.32 -20.27 -18.38
C PRO A 30 4.42 -19.22 -18.57
N GLU A 31 4.16 -18.17 -19.36
CA GLU A 31 5.08 -17.06 -19.59
C GLU A 31 5.40 -16.28 -18.31
N LEU A 32 4.54 -16.40 -17.31
CA LEU A 32 4.69 -15.81 -15.98
C LEU A 32 5.20 -16.82 -14.94
N ASP A 33 5.49 -18.05 -15.34
CA ASP A 33 5.92 -19.14 -14.45
C ASP A 33 4.86 -19.52 -13.40
N HIS A 34 3.58 -19.52 -13.80
CA HIS A 34 2.45 -19.94 -12.96
C HIS A 34 2.42 -19.28 -11.56
N PRO A 35 2.40 -17.94 -11.48
CA PRO A 35 2.56 -17.21 -10.23
C PRO A 35 1.45 -17.54 -9.23
N HIS A 36 1.84 -17.85 -7.99
CA HIS A 36 0.93 -18.15 -6.89
C HIS A 36 0.65 -16.92 -6.01
N SER A 37 1.45 -15.87 -6.14
CA SER A 37 1.33 -14.62 -5.39
C SER A 37 1.82 -13.42 -6.20
N SER A 38 1.41 -12.21 -5.83
CA SER A 38 2.00 -11.00 -6.45
C SER A 38 3.49 -10.89 -6.13
N ALA A 39 3.96 -11.49 -5.03
CA ALA A 39 5.37 -11.48 -4.65
C ALA A 39 6.24 -12.26 -5.65
N ASP A 40 5.72 -13.34 -6.25
CA ASP A 40 6.43 -14.11 -7.28
C ASP A 40 6.71 -13.23 -8.52
N LEU A 41 5.72 -12.43 -8.91
CA LEU A 41 5.84 -11.46 -10.01
C LEU A 41 6.82 -10.34 -9.68
N LEU A 42 6.71 -9.76 -8.48
CA LEU A 42 7.59 -8.67 -8.03
C LEU A 42 9.06 -9.11 -7.92
N ALA A 43 9.32 -10.38 -7.57
CA ALA A 43 10.67 -10.93 -7.50
C ALA A 43 11.37 -11.00 -8.87
N ARG A 44 10.60 -11.00 -9.96
CA ARG A 44 11.08 -11.10 -11.35
C ARG A 44 10.53 -9.97 -12.22
N TRP A 45 10.30 -8.80 -11.62
CA TRP A 45 9.54 -7.71 -12.24
C TRP A 45 10.04 -7.36 -13.65
N ASP A 46 11.35 -7.19 -13.81
CA ASP A 46 11.98 -6.82 -15.08
C ASP A 46 11.74 -7.87 -16.19
N ASP A 47 11.55 -9.15 -15.83
CA ASP A 47 11.27 -10.23 -16.79
C ASP A 47 9.81 -10.26 -17.22
N VAL A 48 8.89 -9.94 -16.32
CA VAL A 48 7.45 -10.20 -16.50
C VAL A 48 6.66 -8.95 -16.89
N GLN A 49 7.20 -7.75 -16.68
CA GLN A 49 6.45 -6.49 -16.87
C GLN A 49 5.84 -6.37 -18.27
N ALA A 50 6.63 -6.62 -19.32
CA ALA A 50 6.15 -6.49 -20.70
C ALA A 50 5.02 -7.50 -21.02
N THR A 51 5.09 -8.70 -20.47
CA THR A 51 4.03 -9.72 -20.59
C THR A 51 2.77 -9.28 -19.84
N LEU A 52 2.90 -8.75 -18.62
CA LEU A 52 1.77 -8.24 -17.85
C LEU A 52 1.08 -7.08 -18.58
N ASP A 53 1.84 -6.16 -19.18
CA ASP A 53 1.30 -5.04 -19.96
C ASP A 53 0.55 -5.55 -21.21
N ALA A 54 1.10 -6.55 -21.93
CA ALA A 54 0.42 -7.14 -23.08
C ALA A 54 -0.89 -7.85 -22.68
N LEU A 55 -0.90 -8.57 -21.55
CA LEU A 55 -2.11 -9.21 -21.02
C LEU A 55 -3.15 -8.20 -20.52
N ALA A 56 -2.69 -7.05 -20.04
CA ALA A 56 -3.56 -5.94 -19.62
C ALA A 56 -4.46 -5.43 -20.75
N ASP A 57 -3.88 -5.38 -21.94
CA ASP A 57 -4.47 -4.80 -23.15
C ASP A 57 -5.25 -5.84 -23.96
N ASP A 58 -5.05 -7.14 -23.70
CA ASP A 58 -5.78 -8.22 -24.36
C ASP A 58 -7.15 -8.48 -23.72
N GLU A 59 -8.21 -7.95 -24.35
CA GLU A 59 -9.60 -8.23 -23.95
C GLU A 59 -10.00 -9.71 -24.09
N ALA A 60 -9.32 -10.46 -24.96
CA ALA A 60 -9.61 -11.87 -25.20
C ALA A 60 -8.89 -12.81 -24.21
N ALA A 61 -8.06 -12.28 -23.31
CA ALA A 61 -7.30 -13.05 -22.31
C ALA A 61 -8.18 -13.79 -21.27
N GLY A 62 -9.50 -13.62 -21.31
CA GLY A 62 -10.43 -14.33 -20.42
C GLY A 62 -10.71 -13.59 -19.11
N TRP A 63 -10.83 -12.27 -19.18
CA TRP A 63 -11.26 -11.42 -18.06
C TRP A 63 -12.60 -11.88 -17.47
N LYS A 64 -12.66 -11.96 -16.13
CA LYS A 64 -13.84 -12.35 -15.36
C LYS A 64 -14.30 -11.19 -14.48
N PRO A 65 -15.57 -11.11 -14.09
CA PRO A 65 -16.01 -10.18 -13.05
C PRO A 65 -15.24 -10.42 -11.74
N LEU A 66 -14.84 -9.34 -11.07
CA LEU A 66 -14.23 -9.36 -9.74
C LEU A 66 -15.23 -9.86 -8.68
N ALA A 67 -16.53 -9.69 -8.93
CA ALA A 67 -17.59 -10.16 -8.05
C ALA A 67 -17.48 -11.68 -7.82
N GLY A 68 -17.40 -12.08 -6.55
CA GLY A 68 -17.23 -13.48 -6.14
C GLY A 68 -15.80 -13.85 -5.73
N PHE A 69 -14.83 -12.97 -5.95
CA PHE A 69 -13.45 -13.13 -5.45
C PHE A 69 -13.25 -12.41 -4.11
N GLN A 70 -12.44 -13.01 -3.24
CA GLN A 70 -11.90 -12.37 -2.05
C GLN A 70 -10.58 -11.67 -2.39
N VAL A 71 -10.45 -10.40 -2.06
CA VAL A 71 -9.22 -9.63 -2.27
C VAL A 71 -8.38 -9.66 -1.00
N HIS A 72 -7.14 -10.12 -1.14
CA HIS A 72 -6.17 -10.22 -0.05
C HIS A 72 -5.20 -9.05 -0.08
N ARG A 73 -4.35 -8.95 0.95
CA ARG A 73 -3.19 -8.07 0.91
C ARG A 73 -2.35 -8.37 -0.34
N PRO A 74 -1.97 -7.35 -1.13
CA PRO A 74 -1.32 -7.59 -2.41
C PRO A 74 0.11 -8.14 -2.25
N VAL A 75 0.77 -7.84 -1.14
CA VAL A 75 2.15 -8.26 -0.85
C VAL A 75 2.30 -8.71 0.60
N ASP A 76 3.21 -9.65 0.84
CA ASP A 76 3.69 -10.04 2.17
C ASP A 76 5.18 -9.64 2.30
N PRO A 77 5.47 -8.37 2.61
CA PRO A 77 6.81 -7.83 2.49
C PRO A 77 7.74 -8.35 3.59
N ARG A 78 9.01 -8.59 3.24
CA ARG A 78 10.03 -8.98 4.22
C ARG A 78 10.43 -7.84 5.16
N GLN A 79 10.32 -6.60 4.70
CA GLN A 79 10.67 -5.39 5.43
C GLN A 79 9.68 -4.28 5.08
N VAL A 80 9.31 -3.46 6.07
CA VAL A 80 8.42 -2.32 5.88
C VAL A 80 9.14 -1.05 6.36
N PHE A 81 9.45 -0.17 5.42
CA PHE A 81 9.97 1.17 5.71
C PHE A 81 8.85 2.19 5.56
N GLN A 82 8.56 2.93 6.61
CA GLN A 82 7.49 3.91 6.67
C GLN A 82 8.09 5.31 6.74
N CYS A 83 7.68 6.18 5.82
CA CYS A 83 8.14 7.57 5.80
C CYS A 83 7.13 8.47 6.52
N GLY A 84 7.56 9.07 7.63
CA GLY A 84 6.76 10.03 8.39
C GLY A 84 7.09 11.48 8.07
N ALA A 85 6.23 12.39 8.50
CA ALA A 85 6.44 13.84 8.40
C ALA A 85 6.78 14.34 6.98
N THR A 86 6.17 13.74 5.96
CA THR A 86 6.36 14.11 4.54
C THR A 86 5.33 15.14 4.06
N TYR A 87 4.18 15.24 4.75
CA TYR A 87 3.13 16.21 4.46
C TYR A 87 3.23 17.40 5.41
N ARG A 88 3.67 18.55 4.87
CA ARG A 88 3.86 19.80 5.64
C ARG A 88 2.62 20.19 6.45
N THR A 89 1.45 20.24 5.81
CA THR A 89 0.21 20.64 6.46
C THR A 89 -0.16 19.69 7.60
N HIS A 90 -0.07 18.38 7.38
CA HIS A 90 -0.34 17.36 8.39
C HIS A 90 0.52 17.56 9.66
N VAL A 91 1.83 17.80 9.51
CA VAL A 91 2.72 17.98 10.66
C VAL A 91 2.44 19.27 11.41
N ILE A 92 2.14 20.36 10.69
CA ILE A 92 1.79 21.65 11.31
C ILE A 92 0.51 21.52 12.13
N ASP A 93 -0.53 20.90 11.57
CA ASP A 93 -1.81 20.74 12.26
C ASP A 93 -1.65 19.79 13.46
N LEU A 94 -0.82 18.74 13.33
CA LEU A 94 -0.47 17.86 14.45
C LEU A 94 0.23 18.61 15.59
N ALA A 95 1.20 19.48 15.28
CA ALA A 95 1.93 20.27 16.26
C ALA A 95 1.01 21.24 17.00
N VAL A 96 0.08 21.89 16.28
CA VAL A 96 -0.93 22.76 16.88
C VAL A 96 -1.88 21.98 17.78
N ALA A 97 -2.35 20.80 17.34
CA ALA A 97 -3.29 19.98 18.11
C ALA A 97 -2.70 19.43 19.42
N HIS A 98 -1.39 19.17 19.46
CA HIS A 98 -0.68 18.69 20.66
C HIS A 98 -0.19 19.80 21.58
N HIS A 99 -0.39 21.06 21.20
CA HIS A 99 0.05 22.20 22.00
C HIS A 99 -0.89 22.43 23.20
N ASP A 100 -0.36 22.34 24.42
CA ASP A 100 -1.13 22.51 25.66
C ASP A 100 -1.03 23.94 26.25
N GLY A 101 -0.27 24.83 25.61
CA GLY A 101 -0.11 26.23 25.98
C GLY A 101 0.77 26.49 27.22
N ARG A 102 1.28 25.45 27.89
CA ARG A 102 2.03 25.62 29.16
C ARG A 102 3.39 26.29 28.99
N ASP A 103 3.91 26.29 27.77
CA ASP A 103 5.18 26.95 27.42
C ASP A 103 5.02 28.45 27.06
N GLY A 104 3.80 28.98 27.10
CA GLY A 104 3.50 30.39 26.83
C GLY A 104 3.42 30.79 25.35
N ARG A 105 3.58 29.86 24.40
CA ARG A 105 3.44 30.15 22.96
C ARG A 105 1.98 30.21 22.54
N THR A 106 1.66 31.13 21.62
CA THR A 106 0.35 31.16 20.95
C THR A 106 0.25 30.07 19.89
N VAL A 107 -0.96 29.74 19.48
CA VAL A 107 -1.22 28.78 18.39
C VAL A 107 -0.55 29.22 17.08
N GLU A 108 -0.58 30.53 16.78
CA GLU A 108 0.05 31.09 15.59
C GLU A 108 1.57 30.94 15.63
N GLN A 109 2.19 31.11 16.79
CA GLN A 109 3.62 30.90 16.98
C GLN A 109 3.98 29.43 16.75
N VAL A 110 3.25 28.50 17.35
CA VAL A 110 3.46 27.05 17.13
C VAL A 110 3.31 26.67 15.67
N ARG A 111 2.29 27.21 14.99
CA ARG A 111 2.06 27.00 13.56
C ARG A 111 3.23 27.53 12.72
N ALA A 112 3.75 28.72 13.02
CA ALA A 112 4.88 29.32 12.33
C ALA A 112 6.19 28.53 12.55
N ASP A 113 6.45 28.09 13.78
CA ASP A 113 7.62 27.29 14.13
C ASP A 113 7.60 25.93 13.41
N ALA A 114 6.46 25.21 13.46
CA ALA A 114 6.31 23.93 12.78
C ALA A 114 6.43 24.05 11.26
N ALA A 115 5.93 25.16 10.70
CA ALA A 115 6.12 25.51 9.30
C ALA A 115 7.60 25.68 8.94
N ALA A 116 8.34 26.46 9.72
CA ALA A 116 9.77 26.69 9.50
C ALA A 116 10.57 25.38 9.62
N GLN A 117 10.25 24.53 10.61
CA GLN A 117 10.87 23.22 10.78
C GLN A 117 10.61 22.30 9.58
N MET A 118 9.37 22.27 9.07
CA MET A 118 9.04 21.49 7.88
C MET A 118 9.71 22.01 6.61
N ASP A 119 9.87 23.33 6.48
CA ASP A 119 10.53 23.94 5.33
C ASP A 119 12.05 23.66 5.35
N ASP A 120 12.67 23.62 6.53
CA ASP A 120 14.06 23.16 6.70
C ASP A 120 14.19 21.65 6.46
N ARG A 121 13.23 20.84 6.91
CA ARG A 121 13.26 19.38 6.79
C ARG A 121 13.36 18.89 5.33
N ARG A 122 12.83 19.65 4.37
CA ARG A 122 12.96 19.37 2.93
C ARG A 122 14.41 19.25 2.44
N ARG A 123 15.37 19.82 3.18
CA ARG A 123 16.80 19.79 2.85
C ARG A 123 17.50 18.51 3.35
N HIS A 124 16.81 17.68 4.11
CA HIS A 124 17.35 16.51 4.80
C HIS A 124 16.74 15.22 4.26
N ALA A 125 17.33 14.09 4.65
CA ALA A 125 16.78 12.77 4.32
C ALA A 125 15.38 12.57 4.95
N PRO A 126 14.50 11.75 4.33
CA PRO A 126 13.19 11.43 4.88
C PRO A 126 13.28 10.88 6.31
N TYR A 127 12.27 11.19 7.13
CA TYR A 127 12.12 10.49 8.40
C TYR A 127 11.60 9.08 8.12
N VAL A 128 12.35 8.05 8.48
CA VAL A 128 11.96 6.66 8.26
C VAL A 128 11.89 5.91 9.59
N PHE A 129 10.83 5.14 9.78
CA PHE A 129 10.67 4.17 10.86
C PHE A 129 10.25 2.82 10.29
N VAL A 130 10.46 1.75 11.07
CA VAL A 130 10.18 0.37 10.62
C VAL A 130 8.80 -0.05 11.10
N GLY A 131 8.01 -0.60 10.18
CA GLY A 131 6.76 -1.28 10.48
C GLY A 131 6.96 -2.79 10.63
N LEU A 132 6.05 -3.44 11.35
CA LEU A 132 6.02 -4.90 11.44
C LEU A 132 5.29 -5.47 10.22
N PRO A 133 5.90 -6.39 9.42
CA PRO A 133 5.20 -7.06 8.32
C PRO A 133 3.90 -7.75 8.74
N SER A 134 3.87 -8.30 9.96
CA SER A 134 2.69 -8.97 10.53
C SER A 134 1.51 -8.04 10.80
N ALA A 135 1.72 -6.71 10.78
CA ALA A 135 0.66 -5.73 10.96
C ALA A 135 -0.02 -5.31 9.65
N ILE A 136 0.37 -5.90 8.51
CA ILE A 136 -0.27 -5.64 7.21
C ILE A 136 -1.52 -6.49 7.08
N SER A 137 -2.66 -5.81 7.11
CA SER A 137 -3.99 -6.35 6.85
C SER A 137 -4.37 -6.27 5.37
N GLY A 138 -5.25 -7.17 4.94
CA GLY A 138 -5.97 -7.06 3.68
C GLY A 138 -6.95 -5.87 3.68
N PRO A 139 -7.43 -5.46 2.49
CA PRO A 139 -8.30 -4.29 2.34
C PRO A 139 -9.68 -4.45 3.01
N PHE A 140 -10.09 -5.68 3.32
CA PHE A 140 -11.38 -6.02 3.92
C PHE A 140 -11.25 -6.79 5.24
N ASP A 141 -10.05 -6.87 5.80
CA ASP A 141 -9.84 -7.49 7.10
C ASP A 141 -10.31 -6.55 8.22
N ASP A 142 -10.85 -7.13 9.29
CA ASP A 142 -11.24 -6.36 10.48
C ASP A 142 -10.01 -5.79 11.19
N VAL A 143 -10.07 -4.49 11.55
CA VAL A 143 -9.07 -3.85 12.42
C VAL A 143 -9.61 -3.84 13.85
N ILE A 144 -9.09 -4.75 14.66
CA ILE A 144 -9.50 -4.88 16.06
C ILE A 144 -8.79 -3.81 16.91
N LEU A 145 -9.57 -2.98 17.59
CA LEU A 145 -9.04 -1.96 18.49
C LEU A 145 -8.44 -2.60 19.75
N PRO A 146 -7.22 -2.20 20.17
CA PRO A 146 -6.65 -2.62 21.45
C PRO A 146 -7.56 -2.24 22.62
N ALA A 147 -7.56 -3.05 23.68
CA ALA A 147 -8.36 -2.79 24.88
C ALA A 147 -7.86 -1.57 25.67
N ASP A 148 -6.57 -1.27 25.58
CA ASP A 148 -5.93 -0.14 26.25
C ASP A 148 -5.58 0.94 25.20
N GLY A 149 -6.06 2.17 25.44
CA GLY A 149 -5.83 3.35 24.59
C GLY A 149 -5.00 4.41 25.29
#